data_AF-A0A6L2ZSR4-F1
#
_entry.id   AF-A0A6L2ZSR4-F1
#
_cell.length_a   1.000
_cell.length_b   1.000
_cell.length_c   1.000
_cell.angle_alpha   90.00
_cell.angle_beta   90.00
_cell.angle_gamma   90.00
#
_symmetry.space_group_name_H-M   'P 1'
#
loop_
_entity.id
_entity.type
_entity.pdbx_description
1 polymer ?
#
loop_
_entity_poly.entity_id
_entity_poly.type
_entity_poly.pdbx_seq_one_letter_code
_entity_poly.pdbx_strand_id
1 'polypeptide(L)'
;MVIFGNGIVNVKDFIPLAAVFMAGALLYTLRKYLVFNVLGAIISVIISALLIVLVPDSGYQFAAPFIMFIIFVIANKLPSPRWIMKNDLSYGVYLISFPIQQLIDFSLIRTHADIPFSVFFLLSSVISISLAYCSWSLVEAPSLEKLRKPTIHQVELSPKHISKRQYRRRAIHS
;
A
#
# COMPACT_ATOMS: atom_id res chain seq x y z
N MET A 1 -15.61 -4.03 21.43
CA MET A 1 -16.35 -2.78 21.66
C MET A 1 -15.34 -1.65 21.64
N VAL A 2 -15.11 -1.04 20.48
CA VAL A 2 -14.27 0.16 20.38
C VAL A 2 -15.20 1.33 20.63
N ILE A 3 -15.00 2.04 21.73
CA ILE A 3 -15.86 3.16 22.14
C ILE A 3 -15.34 4.41 21.43
N PHE A 4 -15.81 4.65 20.20
CA PHE A 4 -15.82 5.99 19.66
C PHE A 4 -17.01 6.71 20.31
N GLY A 5 -16.78 7.91 20.86
CA GLY A 5 -17.71 8.60 21.76
C GLY A 5 -19.18 8.56 21.32
N ASN A 6 -20.07 8.17 22.25
CA ASN A 6 -21.54 8.32 22.27
C ASN A 6 -22.37 8.14 20.97
N GLY A 7 -21.82 7.62 19.88
CA GLY A 7 -22.49 7.49 18.58
C GLY A 7 -22.47 6.06 18.07
N ILE A 8 -23.64 5.55 17.67
CA ILE A 8 -23.72 4.30 16.91
C ILE A 8 -23.14 4.59 15.52
N VAL A 9 -22.01 3.97 15.17
CA VAL A 9 -21.44 4.07 13.82
C VAL A 9 -22.47 3.52 12.82
N ASN A 10 -22.83 4.32 11.82
CA ASN A 10 -23.80 3.88 10.83
C ASN A 10 -23.10 3.01 9.79
N VAL A 11 -23.69 1.87 9.43
CA VAL A 11 -23.16 1.02 8.36
C VAL A 11 -23.02 1.80 7.03
N LYS A 12 -23.88 2.81 6.83
CA LYS A 12 -23.82 3.71 5.67
C LYS A 12 -22.51 4.48 5.57
N ASP A 13 -21.82 4.74 6.68
CA ASP A 13 -20.55 5.47 6.70
C ASP A 13 -19.41 4.67 6.04
N PHE A 14 -19.59 3.36 5.83
CA PHE A 14 -18.62 2.49 5.15
C PHE A 14 -18.85 2.35 3.64
N ILE A 15 -20.02 2.75 3.12
CA ILE A 15 -20.32 2.77 1.68
C ILE A 15 -19.28 3.58 0.87
N PRO A 16 -18.82 4.77 1.32
CA PRO A 16 -17.81 5.54 0.61
C PRO A 16 -16.48 4.78 0.47
N LEU A 17 -16.08 4.02 1.49
CA LEU A 17 -14.87 3.19 1.45
C LEU A 17 -14.97 2.13 0.36
N ALA A 18 -16.11 1.44 0.29
CA ALA A 18 -16.37 0.46 -0.75
C ALA A 18 -16.36 1.10 -2.16
N ALA A 19 -16.95 2.30 -2.30
CA ALA A 19 -16.96 3.02 -3.57
C ALA A 19 -15.54 3.38 -4.04
N VAL A 20 -14.68 3.91 -3.16
CA VAL A 20 -13.28 4.23 -3.49
C VAL A 20 -12.47 2.98 -3.84
N PHE A 21 -12.65 1.89 -3.09
CA PHE A 21 -12.01 0.62 -3.39
C PHE A 21 -12.41 0.07 -4.77
N MET A 22 -13.72 0.02 -5.05
CA MET A 22 -14.25 -0.47 -6.32
C MET A 22 -13.82 0.41 -7.49
N ALA A 23 -13.82 1.74 -7.31
CA ALA A 23 -13.30 2.69 -8.28
C ALA A 23 -11.83 2.42 -8.63
N GLY A 24 -11.00 2.17 -7.62
CA GLY A 24 -9.59 1.78 -7.81
C GLY A 24 -9.45 0.45 -8.55
N ALA A 25 -10.21 -0.57 -8.17
CA ALA A 25 -10.21 -1.89 -8.81
C ALA A 25 -10.66 -1.80 -10.29
N LEU A 26 -11.68 -1.01 -10.57
CA LEU A 26 -12.16 -0.75 -11.93
C LEU A 26 -11.07 -0.11 -12.79
N LEU A 27 -10.47 0.99 -12.31
CA LEU A 27 -9.39 1.68 -13.05
C LEU A 27 -8.17 0.78 -13.24
N TYR A 28 -7.81 -0.01 -12.22
CA TYR A 28 -6.72 -0.97 -12.35
C TYR A 28 -7.03 -2.01 -13.43
N THR A 29 -8.26 -2.52 -13.49
CA THR A 29 -8.68 -3.48 -14.53
C THR A 29 -8.64 -2.85 -15.91
N LEU A 30 -9.09 -1.60 -16.03
CA LEU A 30 -9.11 -0.85 -17.28
C LEU A 30 -7.78 -0.16 -17.63
N ARG A 31 -6.73 -0.32 -16.82
CA ARG A 31 -5.45 0.41 -16.99
C ARG A 31 -4.79 0.24 -18.36
N LYS A 32 -5.08 -0.86 -19.07
CA LYS A 32 -4.55 -1.11 -20.42
C LYS A 32 -5.24 -0.27 -21.50
N TYR A 33 -6.46 0.21 -21.23
CA TYR A 33 -7.28 1.00 -22.15
C TYR A 33 -7.28 2.49 -21.80
N LEU A 34 -6.80 2.86 -20.61
CA LEU A 34 -6.79 4.22 -20.11
C LEU A 34 -5.40 4.86 -20.23
N VAL A 35 -5.35 6.10 -20.70
CA VAL A 35 -4.13 6.90 -20.74
C VAL A 35 -4.10 7.83 -19.53
N PHE A 36 -3.25 7.53 -18.55
CA PHE A 36 -3.08 8.33 -17.35
C PHE A 36 -2.17 9.55 -17.61
N ASN A 37 -2.76 10.64 -18.11
CA ASN A 37 -2.06 11.90 -18.38
C ASN A 37 -2.52 13.04 -17.46
N VAL A 38 -1.75 14.14 -17.43
CA VAL A 38 -2.01 15.30 -16.55
C VAL A 38 -3.33 15.99 -16.92
N LEU A 39 -3.65 16.11 -18.21
CA LEU A 39 -4.88 16.73 -18.66
C LEU A 39 -6.12 15.99 -18.15
N GLY A 40 -6.12 14.66 -18.25
CA GLY A 40 -7.15 13.79 -17.69
C GLY A 40 -7.26 13.92 -16.17
N ALA A 41 -6.15 14.12 -15.46
CA ALA A 41 -6.18 14.41 -14.02
C ALA A 41 -6.85 15.75 -13.72
N ILE A 42 -6.53 16.82 -14.47
CA ILE A 42 -7.17 18.14 -14.31
C ILE A 42 -8.67 18.04 -14.58
N ILE A 43 -9.08 17.37 -15.65
CA ILE A 43 -10.50 17.12 -15.97
C ILE A 43 -11.16 16.33 -14.83
N SER A 44 -10.48 15.31 -14.30
CA SER A 44 -10.97 14.51 -13.18
C SER A 44 -11.13 15.34 -11.90
N VAL A 45 -10.26 16.31 -11.64
CA VAL A 45 -10.41 17.26 -10.51
C VAL A 45 -11.68 18.10 -10.68
N ILE A 46 -11.92 18.61 -11.88
CA ILE A 46 -13.11 19.44 -12.15
C ILE A 46 -14.38 18.60 -11.97
N ILE A 47 -14.43 17.41 -12.57
CA ILE A 47 -15.60 16.54 -12.48
C ILE A 47 -15.84 16.09 -11.04
N SER A 48 -14.81 15.70 -10.29
CA SER A 48 -14.96 15.31 -8.90
C SER A 48 -15.47 16.45 -8.04
N ALA A 49 -14.94 17.66 -8.20
CA ALA A 49 -15.42 18.85 -7.50
C ALA A 49 -16.88 19.17 -7.84
N LEU A 50 -17.26 19.12 -9.11
CA LEU A 50 -18.64 19.34 -9.54
C LEU A 50 -19.59 18.29 -8.96
N LEU A 51 -19.23 17.01 -8.97
CA LEU A 51 -20.06 15.95 -8.38
C LEU A 51 -20.26 16.15 -6.89
N ILE A 52 -19.20 16.51 -6.15
CA ILE A 52 -19.28 16.74 -4.70
C ILE A 52 -20.18 17.94 -4.38
N VAL A 53 -20.12 19.02 -5.17
CA VAL A 53 -20.89 20.24 -4.93
C VAL A 53 -22.35 20.12 -5.40
N LEU A 54 -22.59 19.50 -6.56
CA LEU A 54 -23.90 19.46 -7.20
C LEU A 54 -24.78 18.28 -6.76
N VAL A 55 -24.19 17.23 -6.17
CA VAL A 55 -24.91 16.05 -5.70
C VAL A 55 -24.71 15.88 -4.19
N PRO A 56 -25.58 16.49 -3.36
CA PRO A 56 -25.54 16.34 -1.91
C PRO A 56 -25.59 14.86 -1.48
N ASP A 57 -24.97 14.57 -0.34
CA ASP A 57 -24.97 13.28 0.37
C ASP A 57 -24.36 12.06 -0.35
N SER A 58 -24.21 12.09 -1.67
CA SER A 58 -23.74 10.96 -2.48
C SER A 58 -22.74 11.32 -3.57
N GLY A 59 -22.54 12.62 -3.86
CA GLY A 59 -21.62 13.09 -4.89
C GLY A 59 -20.19 12.59 -4.74
N TYR A 60 -19.70 12.46 -3.50
CA TYR A 60 -18.37 11.92 -3.22
C TYR A 60 -18.22 10.43 -3.62
N GLN A 61 -19.30 9.65 -3.66
CA GLN A 61 -19.28 8.25 -4.11
C GLN A 61 -19.08 8.19 -5.63
N PHE A 62 -19.78 9.05 -6.37
CA PHE A 62 -19.62 9.17 -7.82
C PHE A 62 -18.31 9.85 -8.22
N ALA A 63 -17.76 10.69 -7.35
CA ALA A 63 -16.45 11.31 -7.54
C ALA A 63 -15.30 10.30 -7.41
N ALA A 64 -15.51 9.14 -6.78
CA ALA A 64 -14.47 8.18 -6.44
C ALA A 64 -13.61 7.70 -7.65
N PRO A 65 -14.16 7.34 -8.83
CA PRO A 65 -13.37 7.00 -10.01
C PRO A 65 -12.47 8.15 -10.47
N PHE A 66 -12.94 9.38 -10.42
CA PHE A 66 -12.16 10.56 -10.83
C PHE A 66 -11.05 10.85 -9.82
N ILE A 67 -11.35 10.73 -8.53
CA ILE A 67 -10.34 10.84 -7.45
C ILE A 67 -9.26 9.77 -7.63
N MET A 68 -9.64 8.53 -7.88
CA MET A 68 -8.69 7.44 -8.11
C MET A 68 -7.88 7.65 -9.40
N PHE A 69 -8.46 8.23 -10.45
CA PHE A 69 -7.71 8.58 -11.67
C PHE A 69 -6.59 9.58 -11.37
N ILE A 70 -6.88 10.61 -10.57
CA ILE A 70 -5.87 11.59 -10.11
C ILE A 70 -4.75 10.86 -9.36
N ILE A 71 -5.10 9.98 -8.42
CA ILE A 71 -4.13 9.20 -7.64
C ILE A 71 -3.25 8.35 -8.56
N PHE A 72 -3.81 7.69 -9.58
CA PHE A 72 -3.04 6.89 -10.53
C PHE A 72 -2.08 7.74 -11.37
N VAL A 73 -2.49 8.94 -11.79
CA VAL A 73 -1.61 9.86 -12.52
C VAL A 73 -0.44 10.30 -11.63
N ILE A 74 -0.71 10.63 -10.36
CA ILE A 74 0.31 10.98 -9.38
C ILE A 74 1.25 9.80 -9.16
N ALA A 75 0.71 8.61 -8.88
CA ALA A 75 1.48 7.39 -8.60
C ALA A 75 2.37 6.97 -9.79
N ASN A 76 1.92 7.15 -11.03
CA ASN A 76 2.72 6.87 -12.22
C ASN A 76 3.87 7.87 -12.43
N LYS A 77 3.76 9.09 -11.91
CA LYS A 77 4.75 10.16 -12.10
C LYS A 77 5.69 10.35 -10.93
N LEU A 78 5.24 10.02 -9.72
CA LEU A 78 6.02 10.20 -8.49
C LEU A 78 6.89 8.96 -8.25
N PRO A 79 8.22 9.03 -8.43
CA PRO A 79 9.08 7.90 -8.15
C PRO A 79 9.05 7.58 -6.65
N SER A 80 8.90 6.30 -6.31
CA SER A 80 9.02 5.88 -4.92
C SER A 80 10.46 6.14 -4.42
N PRO A 81 10.65 6.77 -3.25
CA PRO A 81 11.96 6.95 -2.67
C PRO A 81 12.70 5.61 -2.50
N ARG A 82 13.99 5.58 -2.83
CA ARG A 82 14.80 4.34 -2.82
C ARG A 82 14.82 3.63 -1.47
N TRP A 83 14.74 4.36 -0.36
CA TRP A 83 14.73 3.80 0.99
C TRP A 83 13.39 3.11 1.34
N ILE A 84 12.27 3.57 0.77
CA ILE A 84 10.96 2.90 0.87
C ILE A 84 10.87 1.70 -0.07
N MET A 85 11.59 1.70 -1.20
CA MET A 85 11.62 0.54 -2.09
C MET A 85 12.52 -0.60 -1.60
N LYS A 86 13.62 -0.26 -0.90
CA LYS A 86 14.58 -1.25 -0.39
C LYS A 86 14.11 -1.90 0.91
N ASN A 87 13.32 -1.15 1.68
CA ASN A 87 12.77 -1.61 2.94
C ASN A 87 11.28 -1.88 2.70
N ASP A 88 10.71 -3.00 3.13
CA ASP A 88 9.26 -3.21 3.02
C ASP A 88 8.51 -2.39 4.08
N LEU A 89 8.72 -1.07 4.05
CA LEU A 89 8.25 -0.13 5.05
C LEU A 89 6.72 -0.02 4.99
N SER A 90 6.14 -0.16 3.80
CA SER A 90 4.69 -0.23 3.61
C SER A 90 4.07 -1.34 4.45
N TYR A 91 4.71 -2.50 4.50
CA TYR A 91 4.23 -3.63 5.29
C TYR A 91 4.28 -3.34 6.79
N GLY A 92 5.41 -2.81 7.28
CA GLY A 92 5.54 -2.44 8.70
C GLY A 92 4.50 -1.39 9.12
N VAL A 93 4.32 -0.33 8.30
CA VAL A 93 3.32 0.72 8.55
C VAL A 93 1.91 0.13 8.55
N TYR A 94 1.58 -0.76 7.62
CA TYR A 94 0.27 -1.42 7.56
C TYR A 94 -0.06 -2.18 8.85
N LEU A 95 0.92 -2.91 9.41
CA LEU A 95 0.70 -3.69 10.63
C LEU A 95 0.51 -2.83 11.88
N ILE A 96 1.28 -1.74 12.01
CA ILE A 96 1.38 -1.03 13.30
C ILE A 96 0.58 0.28 13.35
N SER A 97 0.14 0.84 12.22
CA SER A 97 -0.53 2.15 12.23
C SER A 97 -1.82 2.13 13.04
N PHE A 98 -2.63 1.08 12.91
CA PHE A 98 -3.89 0.95 13.64
C PHE A 98 -3.68 0.90 15.17
N PRO A 99 -2.85 0.00 15.75
CA PRO A 99 -2.64 -0.01 17.19
C PRO A 99 -2.00 1.29 17.70
N ILE A 100 -1.13 1.94 16.92
CA ILE A 100 -0.56 3.24 17.30
C ILE A 100 -1.64 4.33 17.37
N GLN A 101 -2.54 4.39 16.37
CA GLN A 101 -3.66 5.32 16.40
C GLN A 101 -4.58 5.06 17.60
N GLN A 102 -4.87 3.80 17.92
CA GLN A 102 -5.66 3.43 19.10
C GLN A 102 -4.97 3.80 20.42
N LEU A 103 -3.65 3.66 20.52
CA LEU A 103 -2.90 4.06 21.71
C LEU A 103 -2.93 5.58 21.91
N ILE A 104 -2.71 6.35 20.85
CA ILE A 104 -2.79 7.82 20.91
C ILE A 104 -4.20 8.26 21.31
N ASP A 105 -5.23 7.71 20.68
CA ASP A 105 -6.63 8.02 20.96
C ASP A 105 -6.99 7.68 22.42
N PHE A 106 -6.61 6.49 22.89
CA PHE A 106 -6.80 6.09 24.29
C PHE A 106 -6.10 7.02 25.28
N SER A 107 -4.88 7.46 24.96
CA SER A 107 -4.14 8.42 25.80
C SER A 107 -4.81 9.80 25.84
N LEU A 108 -5.33 10.29 24.72
CA LEU A 108 -6.06 11.57 24.64
C LEU A 108 -7.34 11.52 25.48
N ILE A 109 -8.12 10.43 25.34
CA ILE A 109 -9.33 10.20 26.14
C ILE A 109 -9.00 10.19 27.64
N ARG A 110 -7.94 9.49 28.05
CA ARG A 110 -7.55 9.37 29.46
C ARG A 110 -7.04 10.69 30.06
N THR A 111 -6.44 11.55 29.25
CA THR A 111 -5.88 12.84 29.69
C THR A 111 -6.87 14.00 29.53
N HIS A 112 -8.06 13.75 28.98
CA HIS A 112 -9.02 14.77 28.58
C HIS A 112 -8.40 15.83 27.64
N ALA A 113 -7.36 15.45 26.90
CA ALA A 113 -6.72 16.31 25.93
C ALA A 113 -7.44 16.17 24.59
N ASP A 114 -7.71 17.29 23.94
CA ASP A 114 -8.24 17.33 22.59
C ASP A 114 -7.20 17.96 21.67
N ILE A 115 -6.93 17.31 20.54
CA ILE A 115 -5.97 17.79 19.55
C ILE A 115 -6.63 17.85 18.18
N PRO A 116 -6.28 18.85 17.34
CA PRO A 116 -6.80 18.90 15.98
C PRO A 116 -6.48 17.62 15.20
N PHE A 117 -7.40 17.20 14.32
CA PHE A 117 -7.20 16.01 13.48
C PHE A 117 -5.88 16.04 12.70
N SER A 118 -5.44 17.22 12.24
CA SER A 118 -4.15 17.38 11.56
C SER A 118 -2.96 17.00 12.45
N VAL A 119 -3.01 17.38 13.74
CA VAL A 119 -1.96 17.03 14.71
C VAL A 119 -2.01 15.54 15.02
N PHE A 120 -3.20 14.97 15.22
CA PHE A 120 -3.38 13.52 15.40
C PHE A 120 -2.83 12.73 14.21
N PHE A 121 -3.18 13.15 12.98
CA PHE A 121 -2.72 12.52 11.75
C PHE A 121 -1.20 12.58 11.61
N LEU A 122 -0.59 13.74 11.83
CA LEU A 122 0.86 13.88 11.76
C LEU A 122 1.58 13.06 12.84
N LEU A 123 1.09 13.13 14.08
CA LEU A 123 1.66 12.40 15.20
C LEU A 123 1.61 10.89 14.98
N SER A 124 0.43 10.36 14.64
CA SER A 124 0.25 8.93 14.36
C SER A 124 1.09 8.48 13.16
N SER A 125 1.15 9.27 12.09
CA SER A 125 1.97 8.96 10.91
C SER A 125 3.46 8.91 11.24
N VAL A 126 3.98 9.91 11.94
CA VAL A 126 5.41 9.98 12.32
C VAL A 126 5.79 8.82 13.23
N ILE A 127 4.98 8.53 14.25
CA ILE A 127 5.25 7.41 15.17
C ILE A 127 5.20 6.07 14.42
N SER A 128 4.18 5.87 13.58
CA SER A 128 4.01 4.63 12.82
C SER A 128 5.15 4.41 11.82
N ILE A 129 5.55 5.43 11.07
CA ILE A 129 6.67 5.32 10.12
C ILE A 129 7.99 5.04 10.86
N SER A 130 8.21 5.71 11.99
CA SER A 130 9.44 5.54 12.78
C SER A 130 9.54 4.13 13.36
N LEU A 131 8.46 3.63 13.96
CA LEU A 131 8.44 2.27 14.52
C LEU A 131 8.51 1.19 13.44
N ALA A 132 7.87 1.40 12.29
CA ALA A 132 7.94 0.49 11.16
C ALA A 132 9.37 0.40 10.63
N TYR A 133 10.06 1.53 10.55
CA TYR A 133 11.47 1.57 10.15
C TYR A 133 12.37 0.84 11.15
N CYS A 134 12.14 1.02 12.46
CA CYS A 134 12.84 0.29 13.51
C CYS A 134 12.57 -1.22 13.44
N SER A 135 11.31 -1.64 13.24
CA SER A 135 10.94 -3.05 13.04
C SER A 135 11.69 -3.66 11.86
N TRP A 136 11.68 -2.97 10.72
CA TRP A 136 12.39 -3.44 9.53
C TRP A 136 13.89 -3.60 9.79
N SER A 137 14.52 -2.58 10.37
CA SER A 137 15.98 -2.53 10.54
C SER A 137 16.49 -3.53 11.59
N LEU A 138 15.71 -3.77 12.66
CA LEU A 138 16.13 -4.60 13.78
C LEU A 138 15.67 -6.06 13.67
N VAL A 139 14.54 -6.32 13.01
CA VAL A 139 13.91 -7.65 12.99
C VAL A 139 13.84 -8.21 11.58
N GLU A 140 13.20 -7.49 10.65
CA GLU A 140 12.83 -8.08 9.35
C GLU A 140 14.03 -8.24 8.41
N ALA A 141 14.83 -7.19 8.22
CA ALA A 141 16.01 -7.25 7.34
C ALA A 141 17.03 -8.32 7.79
N PRO A 142 17.42 -8.41 9.07
CA PRO A 142 18.32 -9.48 9.53
C PRO A 142 17.71 -10.88 9.39
N SER A 143 16.41 -11.02 9.58
CA SER A 143 15.71 -12.31 9.45
C SER A 143 15.64 -12.78 8.00
N LEU A 144 15.32 -11.88 7.07
CA LEU A 144 15.29 -12.16 5.64
C LEU A 144 16.68 -12.51 5.09
N GLU A 145 17.73 -11.86 5.57
CA GLU A 145 19.11 -12.19 5.20
C GLU A 145 19.48 -13.62 5.61
N LYS A 146 19.12 -14.03 6.84
CA LYS A 146 19.35 -15.40 7.33
C LYS A 146 18.52 -16.45 6.58
N LEU A 147 17.32 -16.07 6.14
CA LEU A 147 16.40 -16.96 5.40
C LEU A 147 16.69 -17.00 3.89
N ARG A 148 17.54 -16.10 3.38
CA ARG A 148 18.00 -16.10 1.99
C ARG A 148 18.94 -17.29 1.75
N LYS A 149 18.36 -18.49 1.71
CA LYS A 149 19.03 -19.70 1.22
C LYS A 149 19.48 -19.42 -0.23
N PRO A 150 20.68 -19.85 -0.65
CA PRO A 150 21.01 -19.85 -2.06
C PRO A 150 19.95 -20.67 -2.77
N THR A 151 19.19 -20.05 -3.67
CA THR A 151 18.13 -20.69 -4.42
C THR A 151 18.71 -21.93 -5.09
N ILE A 152 18.21 -23.12 -4.72
CA ILE A 152 18.65 -24.41 -5.29
C ILE A 152 18.53 -24.41 -6.83
N HIS A 153 17.75 -23.51 -7.41
CA HIS A 153 17.67 -23.27 -8.85
C HIS A 153 18.97 -22.79 -9.53
N GLN A 154 19.96 -22.31 -8.78
CA GLN A 154 21.31 -22.01 -9.32
C GLN A 154 22.24 -23.23 -9.32
N VAL A 155 21.94 -24.26 -8.51
CA VAL A 155 22.74 -25.50 -8.43
C VAL A 155 22.43 -26.42 -9.62
N GLU A 156 21.19 -26.41 -10.10
CA GLU A 156 20.74 -27.30 -11.19
C GLU A 156 21.13 -26.79 -12.59
N LEU A 157 21.39 -25.49 -12.76
CA LEU A 157 21.81 -24.88 -14.02
C LEU A 157 23.33 -24.65 -14.13
N SER A 158 24.12 -25.04 -13.12
CA SER A 158 25.58 -25.01 -13.24
C SER A 158 26.05 -26.18 -14.11
N PRO A 159 26.64 -25.97 -15.30
CA PRO A 159 27.02 -27.04 -16.23
C PRO A 159 28.17 -27.93 -15.70
N LYS A 160 28.66 -27.69 -14.48
CA LYS A 160 29.87 -28.30 -13.92
C LYS A 160 29.68 -29.70 -13.33
N HIS A 161 28.49 -30.30 -13.41
CA HIS A 161 28.23 -31.65 -12.89
C HIS A 161 27.74 -32.68 -13.91
N ILE A 162 27.89 -32.42 -15.21
CA ILE A 162 27.80 -33.50 -16.20
C ILE A 162 29.14 -34.24 -16.18
N SER A 163 29.17 -35.33 -15.42
CA SER A 163 30.33 -36.21 -15.34
C SER A 163 30.77 -36.66 -16.75
N LYS A 164 32.05 -36.47 -17.08
CA LYS A 164 32.68 -36.90 -18.34
C LYS A 164 32.56 -38.42 -18.63
N ARG A 165 31.99 -39.20 -17.70
CA ARG A 165 31.73 -40.64 -17.87
C ARG A 165 30.55 -40.95 -18.79
N GLN A 166 29.58 -40.06 -18.93
CA GLN A 166 28.40 -40.32 -19.76
C GLN A 166 28.66 -40.16 -21.27
N TYR A 167 29.59 -39.29 -21.68
CA TYR A 167 29.89 -39.09 -23.10
C TYR A 167 30.68 -40.26 -23.72
N ARG A 168 31.55 -40.92 -22.94
CA ARG A 168 32.37 -42.05 -23.42
C ARG A 168 31.58 -43.33 -23.72
N ARG A 169 30.36 -43.50 -23.19
CA ARG A 169 29.54 -44.70 -23.46
C ARG A 169 28.72 -44.60 -24.75
N ARG A 170 28.47 -43.40 -25.28
CA ARG A 170 27.73 -43.22 -26.54
C ARG A 170 28.60 -43.29 -27.80
N ALA A 171 29.91 -43.14 -27.68
CA ALA A 171 30.83 -43.14 -28.83
C ALA A 171 31.38 -44.53 -29.20
N ILE A 172 30.96 -45.60 -28.52
CA ILE A 172 31.45 -46.98 -28.76
C ILE A 172 30.39 -47.85 -29.46
N HIS A 173 29.17 -47.31 -29.69
CA HIS A 173 28.05 -48.02 -30.33
C HIS A 173 27.53 -47.31 -31.59
N SER A 174 28.36 -46.49 -32.24
CA SER A 174 28.10 -45.87 -33.55
C SER A 174 29.23 -46.20 -34.49
#